data_AF-A0A7Y0DDB5-F1
#
_entry.id   AF-A0A7Y0DDB5-F1
#
_cell.length_a   1.000
_cell.length_b   1.000
_cell.length_c   1.000
_cell.angle_alpha   90.00
_cell.angle_beta   90.00
_cell.angle_gamma   90.00
#
_symmetry.space_group_name_H-M   'P 1'
#
loop_
_entity.id
_entity.type
_entity.pdbx_description
1 polymer ?
#
loop_
_entity_poly.entity_id
_entity_poly.type
_entity_poly.pdbx_seq_one_letter_code
_entity_poly.pdbx_strand_id
1 'polypeptide(L)'
;VEGRPFDAPVQRRAGGGWTWLVDGDRLDEHAVVAVVDVAPHVVTHPHATGKLAAARMAAETAAMAAPFEEIPRLDLAAVATAEGRHAEVRRIVRDEIANRTDDEGAPPDLAARTEEILQRRADRLGSRAS
;
A
#
# COMPACT_ATOMS: atom_id res chain seq x y z
N VAL A 1 -1.22 -30.77 -2.16
CA VAL A 1 -0.70 -30.19 -3.43
C VAL A 1 0.81 -30.20 -3.31
N GLU A 2 1.52 -30.95 -4.17
CA GLU A 2 2.99 -30.97 -4.21
C GLU A 2 3.48 -30.26 -5.48
N GLY A 3 4.58 -29.50 -5.35
CA GLY A 3 5.15 -28.65 -6.41
C GLY A 3 5.25 -27.19 -5.98
N ARG A 4 6.21 -26.42 -6.52
CA ARG A 4 6.28 -24.98 -6.23
C ARG A 4 5.07 -24.30 -6.87
N PRO A 5 4.45 -23.31 -6.22
CA PRO A 5 3.41 -22.51 -6.85
C PRO A 5 3.90 -21.99 -8.21
N PHE A 6 3.06 -22.03 -9.24
CA PHE A 6 3.35 -21.53 -10.60
C PHE A 6 4.33 -22.36 -11.47
N ASP A 7 4.80 -23.53 -11.02
CA ASP A 7 5.74 -24.39 -11.75
C ASP A 7 5.07 -25.33 -12.80
N ALA A 8 3.91 -24.96 -13.35
CA ALA A 8 3.29 -25.80 -14.38
C ALA A 8 4.24 -25.98 -15.59
N PRO A 9 4.42 -27.21 -16.10
CA PRO A 9 5.33 -27.50 -17.21
C PRO A 9 4.89 -26.75 -18.48
N VAL A 10 5.87 -26.31 -19.28
CA VAL A 10 5.70 -25.45 -20.47
C VAL A 10 4.64 -25.97 -21.45
N GLN A 11 4.40 -27.28 -21.51
CA GLN A 11 3.34 -27.85 -22.36
C GLN A 11 1.91 -27.39 -21.97
N ARG A 12 1.64 -27.03 -20.70
CA ARG A 12 0.37 -26.39 -20.30
C ARG A 12 0.30 -24.91 -20.73
N ARG A 13 1.45 -24.24 -20.94
CA ARG A 13 1.49 -22.84 -21.38
C ARG A 13 0.99 -22.65 -22.81
N ALA A 14 1.14 -23.65 -23.67
CA ALA A 14 0.74 -23.58 -25.08
C ALA A 14 -0.79 -23.68 -25.32
N GLY A 15 -1.61 -24.06 -24.33
CA GLY A 15 -3.06 -24.23 -24.49
C GLY A 15 -3.94 -23.61 -23.40
N GLY A 16 -3.35 -22.89 -22.42
CA GLY A 16 -4.09 -22.32 -21.28
C GLY A 16 -3.24 -21.79 -20.12
N GLY A 17 -1.92 -21.62 -20.30
CA GLY A 17 -1.06 -21.13 -19.19
C GLY A 17 -1.18 -19.63 -18.91
N TRP A 18 -1.92 -18.91 -19.74
CA TRP A 18 -2.33 -17.53 -19.51
C TRP A 18 -3.80 -17.43 -19.09
N THR A 19 -4.49 -18.58 -18.93
CA THR A 19 -5.91 -18.57 -18.55
C THR A 19 -6.08 -17.80 -17.25
N TRP A 20 -5.27 -17.99 -16.21
CA TRP A 20 -5.31 -17.18 -14.98
C TRP A 20 -5.21 -15.65 -15.16
N LEU A 21 -4.66 -15.18 -16.29
CA LEU A 21 -4.53 -13.76 -16.64
C LEU A 21 -5.76 -13.23 -17.43
N VAL A 22 -6.51 -14.10 -18.12
CA VAL A 22 -7.56 -13.72 -19.09
C VAL A 22 -8.95 -14.31 -18.78
N ASP A 23 -9.02 -15.47 -18.12
CA ASP A 23 -10.23 -16.25 -17.80
C ASP A 23 -10.09 -16.99 -16.44
N GLY A 24 -11.12 -16.95 -15.58
CA GLY A 24 -11.12 -17.61 -14.25
C GLY A 24 -10.91 -16.65 -13.07
N ASP A 25 -10.51 -17.17 -11.90
CA ASP A 25 -10.41 -16.43 -10.61
C ASP A 25 -9.25 -15.41 -10.52
N ARG A 26 -8.96 -14.63 -11.59
CA ARG A 26 -7.98 -13.51 -11.68
C ARG A 26 -7.02 -13.39 -10.49
N LEU A 27 -6.16 -14.40 -10.32
CA LEU A 27 -5.34 -14.55 -9.12
C LEU A 27 -4.33 -13.41 -8.98
N ASP A 28 -3.98 -12.76 -10.10
CA ASP A 28 -3.24 -11.50 -10.13
C ASP A 28 -3.95 -10.40 -9.35
N GLU A 29 -5.24 -10.20 -9.60
CA GLU A 29 -6.03 -9.15 -8.94
C GLU A 29 -6.19 -9.46 -7.45
N HIS A 30 -6.45 -10.72 -7.10
CA HIS A 30 -6.52 -11.15 -5.70
C HIS A 30 -5.17 -11.04 -4.98
N ALA A 31 -4.05 -11.31 -5.66
CA ALA A 31 -2.73 -11.16 -5.08
C ALA A 31 -2.41 -9.68 -4.79
N VAL A 32 -2.81 -8.75 -5.66
CA VAL A 32 -2.67 -7.31 -5.42
C VAL A 32 -3.43 -6.91 -4.15
N VAL A 33 -4.70 -7.31 -4.03
CA VAL A 33 -5.51 -7.04 -2.83
C VAL A 33 -4.88 -7.65 -1.58
N ALA A 34 -4.44 -8.91 -1.64
CA ALA A 34 -3.82 -9.60 -0.51
C ALA A 34 -2.54 -8.90 -0.02
N VAL A 35 -1.72 -8.35 -0.93
CA VAL A 35 -0.53 -7.57 -0.57
C VAL A 35 -0.93 -6.29 0.16
N VAL A 36 -1.91 -5.56 -0.37
CA VAL A 36 -2.41 -4.30 0.24
C VAL A 36 -3.03 -4.55 1.61
N ASP A 37 -3.74 -5.65 1.80
CA ASP A 37 -4.40 -5.97 3.08
C ASP A 37 -3.41 -6.39 4.19
N VAL A 38 -2.34 -7.11 3.83
CA VAL A 38 -1.35 -7.62 4.80
C VAL A 38 -0.34 -6.55 5.23
N ALA A 39 0.03 -5.63 4.34
CA ALA A 39 1.04 -4.60 4.63
C ALA A 39 0.70 -3.72 5.87
N PRO A 40 -0.53 -3.23 6.07
CA PRO A 40 -0.92 -2.47 7.27
C PRO A 40 -0.67 -3.22 8.58
N HIS A 41 -0.79 -4.56 8.61
CA HIS A 41 -0.46 -5.33 9.81
C HIS A 41 1.03 -5.27 10.14
N VAL A 42 1.88 -5.28 9.13
CA VAL A 42 3.34 -5.12 9.30
C VAL A 42 3.70 -3.69 9.67
N VAL A 43 2.95 -2.69 9.19
CA VAL A 43 3.18 -1.25 9.43
C VAL A 43 2.68 -0.76 10.79
N THR A 44 1.64 -1.39 11.35
CA THR A 44 1.09 -1.03 12.68
C THR A 44 1.85 -1.68 13.84
N HIS A 45 2.41 -2.87 13.63
CA HIS A 45 3.24 -3.61 14.60
C HIS A 45 4.70 -3.10 14.89
N PRO A 46 5.38 -2.27 14.08
CA PRO A 46 6.78 -1.86 14.31
C PRO A 46 6.93 -0.92 15.50
N HIS A 47 5.88 -0.19 15.87
CA HIS A 47 5.91 0.73 16.99
C HIS A 47 6.24 0.03 18.33
N ALA A 48 6.03 -1.29 18.42
CA ALA A 48 6.37 -2.10 19.59
C ALA A 48 7.75 -2.78 19.52
N THR A 49 8.37 -2.90 18.33
CA THR A 49 9.55 -3.76 18.12
C THR A 49 10.74 -3.10 17.41
N GLY A 50 10.63 -1.81 17.02
CA GLY A 50 11.72 -1.07 16.39
C GLY A 50 12.03 -1.49 14.94
N LYS A 51 11.17 -2.30 14.31
CA LYS A 51 11.37 -2.86 12.96
C LYS A 51 10.93 -1.90 11.84
N LEU A 52 11.33 -0.63 11.91
CA LEU A 52 10.90 0.40 10.94
C LEU A 52 11.33 0.08 9.50
N ALA A 53 12.49 -0.56 9.30
CA ALA A 53 12.94 -0.99 7.98
C ALA A 53 12.01 -2.03 7.34
N ALA A 54 11.51 -2.99 8.13
CA ALA A 54 10.56 -3.99 7.64
C ALA A 54 9.19 -3.36 7.33
N ALA A 55 8.76 -2.41 8.16
CA ALA A 55 7.54 -1.64 7.94
C ALA A 55 7.59 -0.86 6.63
N ARG A 56 8.72 -0.18 6.38
CA ARG A 56 8.98 0.55 5.15
C ARG A 56 8.93 -0.37 3.94
N MET A 57 9.65 -1.47 3.99
CA MET A 57 9.68 -2.45 2.91
C MET A 57 8.29 -2.98 2.58
N ALA A 58 7.46 -3.28 3.60
CA ALA A 58 6.08 -3.72 3.39
C ALA A 58 5.22 -2.64 2.70
N ALA A 59 5.29 -1.39 3.18
CA ALA A 59 4.54 -0.27 2.60
C ALA A 59 4.99 0.04 1.16
N GLU A 60 6.28 0.03 0.87
CA GLU A 60 6.83 0.22 -0.48
C GLU A 60 6.41 -0.92 -1.42
N THR A 61 6.41 -2.16 -0.92
CA THR A 61 5.95 -3.34 -1.70
C THR A 61 4.48 -3.21 -2.06
N ALA A 62 3.63 -2.80 -1.11
CA ALA A 62 2.22 -2.58 -1.39
C ALA A 62 1.98 -1.41 -2.35
N ALA A 63 2.75 -0.33 -2.25
CA ALA A 63 2.67 0.80 -3.17
C ALA A 63 3.10 0.42 -4.61
N MET A 64 4.08 -0.47 -4.75
CA MET A 64 4.47 -1.02 -6.06
C MET A 64 3.41 -1.97 -6.64
N ALA A 65 2.77 -2.79 -5.79
CA ALA A 65 1.76 -3.74 -6.21
C ALA A 65 0.44 -3.05 -6.62
N ALA A 66 0.06 -2.00 -5.91
CA ALA A 66 -1.19 -1.26 -6.12
C ALA A 66 -0.94 0.26 -6.19
N PRO A 67 -0.37 0.77 -7.29
CA PRO A 67 0.04 2.17 -7.40
C PRO A 67 -1.13 3.17 -7.38
N PHE A 68 -2.36 2.72 -7.57
CA PHE A 68 -3.56 3.58 -7.54
C PHE A 68 -4.29 3.51 -6.19
N GLU A 69 -3.83 2.67 -5.26
CA GLU A 69 -4.44 2.54 -3.94
C GLU A 69 -3.93 3.57 -2.93
N GLU A 70 -4.82 4.04 -2.07
CA GLU A 70 -4.48 5.08 -1.09
C GLU A 70 -3.84 4.51 0.17
N ILE A 71 -4.21 3.28 0.55
CA ILE A 71 -3.76 2.62 1.78
C ILE A 71 -2.22 2.52 1.86
N PRO A 72 -1.49 2.06 0.82
CA PRO A 72 -0.02 1.96 0.90
C PRO A 72 0.67 3.31 1.12
N ARG A 73 0.10 4.40 0.61
CA ARG A 73 0.63 5.77 0.79
C ARG A 73 0.41 6.27 2.21
N LEU A 74 -0.76 5.98 2.80
CA LEU A 74 -1.04 6.27 4.20
C LEU A 74 -0.10 5.53 5.15
N ASP A 75 0.26 4.30 4.79
CA ASP A 75 1.24 3.48 5.49
C ASP A 75 2.65 4.06 5.37
N LEU A 76 3.09 4.47 4.17
CA LEU A 76 4.38 5.16 3.98
C LEU A 76 4.46 6.45 4.81
N ALA A 77 3.38 7.25 4.87
CA ALA A 77 3.33 8.43 5.74
C ALA A 77 3.39 8.07 7.24
N ALA A 78 2.81 6.92 7.65
CA ALA A 78 2.90 6.42 9.01
C ALA A 78 4.35 6.05 9.37
N VAL A 79 5.00 5.29 8.49
CA VAL A 79 6.38 4.84 8.66
C VAL A 79 7.33 6.04 8.66
N ALA A 80 7.19 6.97 7.72
CA ALA A 80 7.98 8.20 7.68
C ALA A 80 7.80 9.05 8.95
N THR A 81 6.59 9.08 9.53
CA THR A 81 6.35 9.73 10.83
C THR A 81 7.12 9.02 11.95
N ALA A 82 7.10 7.69 11.98
CA ALA A 82 7.82 6.89 12.98
C ALA A 82 9.35 7.02 12.84
N GLU A 83 9.84 7.20 11.62
CA GLU A 83 11.26 7.45 11.30
C GLU A 83 11.69 8.90 11.54
N GLY A 84 10.77 9.81 11.93
CA GLY A 84 11.05 11.24 12.14
C GLY A 84 11.25 12.04 10.84
N ARG A 85 10.87 11.49 9.68
CA ARG A 85 11.03 12.12 8.36
C ARG A 85 9.87 13.03 8.00
N HIS A 86 9.68 14.09 8.79
CA HIS A 86 8.53 14.99 8.67
C HIS A 86 8.39 15.69 7.30
N ALA A 87 9.50 15.97 6.60
CA ALA A 87 9.45 16.54 5.25
C ALA A 87 8.85 15.54 4.24
N GLU A 88 9.20 14.26 4.35
CA GLU A 88 8.65 13.19 3.54
C GLU A 88 7.15 13.00 3.83
N VAL A 89 6.75 13.02 5.10
CA VAL A 89 5.32 12.94 5.49
C VAL A 89 4.51 14.03 4.80
N ARG A 90 4.97 15.29 4.86
CA ARG A 90 4.28 16.41 4.20
C ARG A 90 4.20 16.22 2.68
N ARG A 91 5.28 15.75 2.06
CA ARG A 91 5.32 15.48 0.62
C ARG A 91 4.30 14.41 0.24
N ILE A 92 4.29 13.27 0.95
CA ILE A 92 3.36 12.16 0.68
C ILE A 92 1.91 12.63 0.86
N VAL A 93 1.59 13.30 1.98
CA VAL A 93 0.22 13.78 2.23
C VAL A 93 -0.24 14.77 1.16
N ARG A 94 0.64 15.71 0.77
CA ARG A 94 0.29 16.72 -0.24
C ARG A 94 0.17 16.13 -1.64
N ASP A 95 1.20 15.42 -2.09
CA ASP A 95 1.36 15.06 -3.51
C ASP A 95 0.71 13.72 -3.84
N GLU A 96 0.73 12.76 -2.92
CA GLU A 96 0.32 11.38 -3.19
C GLU A 96 -1.05 11.03 -2.61
N ILE A 97 -1.58 11.86 -1.70
CA ILE A 97 -2.91 11.67 -1.10
C ILE A 97 -3.84 12.82 -1.50
N ALA A 98 -3.62 14.04 -0.98
CA ALA A 98 -4.57 15.15 -1.13
C ALA A 98 -4.68 15.71 -2.56
N ASN A 99 -3.59 15.73 -3.33
CA ASN A 99 -3.58 16.21 -4.71
C ASN A 99 -3.29 15.09 -5.72
N ARG A 100 -3.53 13.83 -5.32
CA ARG A 100 -3.34 12.70 -6.24
C ARG A 100 -4.35 12.82 -7.37
N THR A 101 -3.90 12.69 -8.62
CA THR A 101 -4.80 12.45 -9.75
C THR A 101 -4.41 11.15 -10.42
N ASP A 102 -5.38 10.29 -10.65
CA ASP A 102 -5.20 9.00 -11.32
C ASP A 102 -5.47 9.11 -12.84
N ASP A 103 -5.95 10.27 -13.31
CA ASP A 103 -6.24 10.61 -14.71
C ASP A 103 -5.94 12.10 -15.03
N GLU A 104 -6.38 12.61 -16.19
CA GLU A 104 -6.23 14.04 -16.54
C GLU A 104 -7.25 14.95 -15.80
N GLY A 105 -8.06 14.39 -14.92
CA GLY A 105 -9.09 15.07 -14.15
C GLY A 105 -8.57 15.75 -12.88
N ALA A 106 -9.49 16.41 -12.19
CA ALA A 106 -9.22 16.90 -10.84
C ALA A 106 -9.03 15.73 -9.87
N PRO A 107 -8.20 15.88 -8.81
CA PRO A 107 -8.07 14.89 -7.76
C PRO A 107 -9.43 14.39 -7.27
N PRO A 108 -9.63 13.06 -7.12
CA PRO A 108 -10.85 12.54 -6.55
C PRO A 108 -10.98 12.98 -5.09
N ASP A 109 -12.22 13.09 -4.60
CA ASP A 109 -12.48 13.32 -3.19
C ASP A 109 -11.86 12.20 -2.35
N LEU A 110 -11.30 12.56 -1.19
CA LEU A 110 -10.70 11.58 -0.29
C LEU A 110 -11.76 10.63 0.27
N ALA A 111 -11.39 9.37 0.46
CA ALA A 111 -12.25 8.45 1.18
C ALA A 111 -12.46 8.94 2.64
N ALA A 112 -13.69 8.87 3.15
CA ALA A 112 -14.02 9.35 4.50
C ALA A 112 -13.09 8.80 5.60
N ARG A 113 -12.67 7.54 5.47
CA ARG A 113 -11.72 6.93 6.41
C ARG A 113 -10.33 7.57 6.35
N THR A 114 -9.89 8.01 5.17
CA THR A 114 -8.62 8.68 4.99
C THR A 114 -8.62 10.07 5.59
N GLU A 115 -9.71 10.83 5.39
CA GLU A 115 -9.92 12.11 6.05
C GLU A 115 -9.82 11.97 7.58
N GLU A 116 -10.50 10.97 8.16
CA GLU A 116 -10.41 10.68 9.59
C GLU A 116 -8.97 10.38 10.04
N ILE A 117 -8.22 9.57 9.28
CA ILE A 117 -6.82 9.23 9.61
C ILE A 117 -5.93 10.47 9.55
N LEU A 118 -6.10 11.33 8.55
CA LEU A 118 -5.35 12.57 8.41
C LEU A 118 -5.65 13.54 9.55
N GLN A 119 -6.93 13.70 9.92
CA GLN A 119 -7.33 14.55 11.04
C GLN A 119 -6.71 14.07 12.36
N ARG A 120 -6.85 12.78 12.69
CA ARG A 120 -6.26 12.21 13.91
C ARG A 120 -4.74 12.38 13.96
N ARG A 121 -4.05 12.34 12.81
CA ARG A 121 -2.60 12.57 12.72
C ARG A 121 -2.23 14.04 12.92
N ALA A 122 -3.01 14.97 12.36
CA ALA A 122 -2.82 16.41 12.55
C ALA A 122 -2.92 16.79 14.04
N ASP A 123 -3.95 16.30 14.73
CA ASP A 123 -4.16 16.54 16.16
C ASP A 123 -2.97 16.07 17.00
N ARG A 124 -2.41 14.90 16.66
CA ARG A 124 -1.26 14.29 17.35
C ARG A 124 0.05 15.05 17.14
N LEU A 125 0.23 15.65 15.98
CA LEU A 125 1.40 16.48 15.66
C LEU A 125 1.29 17.85 16.32
N GLY A 126 0.09 18.46 16.34
CA GLY A 126 -0.17 19.70 17.06
C GLY A 126 0.03 19.59 18.57
N SER A 127 -0.39 18.46 19.16
CA SER A 127 -0.21 18.17 20.59
C SER A 127 1.26 17.99 21.02
N ARG A 128 2.21 17.72 20.12
CA ARG A 128 3.64 17.54 20.45
C ARG A 128 4.47 18.80 20.24
N ALA A 129 3.89 19.86 19.69
CA ALA A 129 4.55 21.13 19.39
C ALA A 129 4.20 22.24 20.41
N SER A 130 3.35 21.95 21.40
CA SER A 130 2.96 22.86 22.48
C SER A 130 3.38 22.31 23.84
#